data_AF-A0A1F9DXA8-F1
#
_entry.id   AF-A0A1F9DXA8-F1
#
_cell.length_a   1.000
_cell.length_b   1.000
_cell.length_c   1.000
_cell.angle_alpha   90.00
_cell.angle_beta   90.00
_cell.angle_gamma   90.00
#
_symmetry.space_group_name_H-M   'P 1'
#
loop_
_entity.id
_entity.type
_entity.pdbx_description
1 polymer ?
#
loop_
_entity_poly.entity_id
_entity_poly.type
_entity_poly.pdbx_seq_one_letter_code
_entity_poly.pdbx_strand_id
1 'polypeptide(L)' 'MEGVGFQITEIILRPRVVVRLPKDLERAARILEKAEKVCLVSNSIKTAIKLEPEIFNEQSPTYPCPPVQGRVVSSG' A
#
# COMPACT_ATOMS: atom_id res chain seq x y z
N MET A 1 -25.09 18.48 27.46
CA MET A 1 -25.16 17.23 26.68
C MET A 1 -23.90 17.21 25.83
N GLU A 2 -22.85 16.60 26.36
CA GLU A 2 -21.53 16.57 25.73
C GLU A 2 -21.63 15.83 24.39
N GLY A 3 -21.07 16.46 23.35
CA GLY A 3 -21.31 16.12 21.95
C GLY A 3 -20.98 14.66 21.63
N VAL A 4 -21.86 14.06 20.81
CA VAL A 4 -21.61 12.75 20.21
C VAL A 4 -20.41 12.90 19.28
N GLY A 5 -19.23 12.50 19.76
CA GLY A 5 -18.01 12.51 18.96
C GLY A 5 -18.13 11.53 17.80
N PHE A 6 -17.65 11.92 16.63
CA PHE A 6 -17.54 11.01 15.49
C PHE A 6 -16.33 10.11 15.69
N GLN A 7 -16.51 8.80 15.53
CA GLN A 7 -15.45 7.80 15.58
C GLN A 7 -15.27 7.17 14.19
N ILE A 8 -14.01 6.98 13.79
CA ILE A 8 -13.70 6.21 12.59
C ILE A 8 -13.92 4.73 12.91
N THR A 9 -14.86 4.09 12.20
CA THR A 9 -15.24 2.70 12.42
C THR A 9 -14.44 1.71 11.56
N GLU A 10 -14.02 2.13 10.36
CA GLU A 10 -13.28 1.29 9.42
C GLU A 10 -12.31 2.09 8.54
N ILE A 11 -11.17 1.50 8.20
CA ILE A 11 -10.18 2.01 7.26
C ILE A 11 -9.79 0.90 6.28
N ILE A 12 -9.83 1.18 4.99
CA ILE A 12 -9.42 0.24 3.93
C ILE A 12 -8.15 0.79 3.27
N LEU A 13 -7.07 0.03 3.33
CA LEU A 13 -5.77 0.37 2.77
C LEU A 13 -5.57 -0.35 1.44
N ARG A 14 -5.37 0.42 0.36
CA ARG A 14 -5.17 -0.10 -1.01
C ARG A 14 -3.78 0.26 -1.56
N PRO A 15 -2.68 -0.30 -1.01
CA PRO A 15 -1.36 0.01 -1.49
C PRO A 15 -1.09 -0.65 -2.85
N ARG A 16 -0.44 0.10 -3.74
CA ARG A 16 0.06 -0.41 -5.03
C ARG A 16 1.57 -0.57 -4.96
N VAL A 17 2.06 -1.79 -5.19
CA VAL A 17 3.49 -2.11 -5.13
C VAL A 17 3.94 -2.63 -6.48
N VAL A 18 4.98 -2.03 -7.05
CA VAL A 18 5.63 -2.53 -8.27
C VAL A 18 6.98 -3.14 -7.88
N VAL A 19 7.18 -4.40 -8.21
CA VAL A 19 8.46 -5.11 -8.02
C VAL A 19 9.16 -5.32 -9.35
N ARG A 20 10.49 -5.40 -9.31
CA ARG A 20 11.31 -5.50 -10.52
C ARG A 20 11.41 -6.91 -11.07
N LEU A 21 11.51 -7.89 -10.17
CA LEU A 21 11.72 -9.28 -10.53
C LEU A 21 10.46 -10.08 -10.17
N PRO A 22 10.05 -11.05 -11.00
CA PRO A 22 8.86 -11.87 -10.73
C PRO A 22 8.98 -12.64 -9.41
N LYS A 23 10.19 -13.08 -9.04
CA LYS A 23 10.46 -13.75 -7.75
C LYS A 23 10.16 -12.89 -6.52
N ASP A 24 10.14 -11.56 -6.67
CA ASP A 24 9.88 -10.64 -5.58
C ASP A 24 8.38 -10.42 -5.33
N LEU A 25 7.49 -10.90 -6.22
CA LEU A 25 6.04 -10.80 -6.04
C LEU A 25 5.58 -11.52 -4.77
N GLU A 26 5.98 -12.79 -4.61
CA GLU A 26 5.63 -13.58 -3.42
C GLU A 26 6.23 -12.99 -2.14
N ARG A 27 7.45 -12.45 -2.25
CA ARG A 27 8.12 -11.81 -1.12
C ARG A 27 7.39 -10.53 -0.71
N ALA A 28 6.98 -9.71 -1.68
CA ALA A 28 6.23 -8.49 -1.43
C ALA A 28 4.88 -8.79 -0.77
N ALA A 29 4.14 -9.80 -1.23
CA ALA A 29 2.89 -10.23 -0.62
C ALA A 29 3.07 -10.61 0.85
N ARG A 30 4.08 -11.45 1.15
CA ARG A 30 4.39 -11.86 2.53
C ARG A 30 4.81 -10.70 3.42
N ILE A 31 5.52 -9.71 2.88
CA ILE A 31 5.92 -8.51 3.62
C ILE A 31 4.69 -7.65 3.92
N LEU A 32 3.78 -7.48 2.96
CA LEU A 32 2.55 -6.70 3.13
C LEU A 32 1.62 -7.35 4.17
N GLU A 33 1.47 -8.67 4.18
CA GLU A 33 0.75 -9.38 5.24
C GLU A 33 1.35 -9.16 6.63
N LYS A 34 2.70 -9.17 6.73
CA LYS A 34 3.37 -8.88 8.00
C LYS A 34 3.20 -7.41 8.40
N ALA A 35 3.27 -6.50 7.43
CA ALA A 35 3.08 -5.08 7.66
C ALA A 35 1.66 -4.80 8.16
N GLU A 36 0.63 -5.49 7.67
CA GLU A 36 -0.74 -5.38 8.22
C GLU A 36 -0.76 -5.67 9.72
N LYS A 37 -0.17 -6.80 10.13
CA LYS A 37 -0.15 -7.28 11.52
C LYS A 37 0.70 -6.40 12.46
N VAL A 38 1.68 -5.69 11.91
CA VAL A 38 2.66 -4.92 12.68
C VAL A 38 2.47 -3.40 12.52
N CYS A 39 1.62 -2.93 11.62
CA CYS A 39 1.47 -1.51 11.29
C CYS A 39 1.13 -0.70 12.56
N LEU A 40 1.98 0.28 12.87
CA LEU A 40 1.86 1.14 14.06
C LEU A 40 0.51 1.89 14.09
N VAL A 41 -0.05 2.21 12.93
CA VAL A 41 -1.37 2.82 12.78
C VAL A 41 -2.47 1.82 13.17
N SER A 42 -2.33 0.54 12.77
CA SER A 42 -3.27 -0.50 13.16
C SER A 42 -3.22 -0.86 14.64
N ASN A 43 -2.02 -0.87 15.22
CA ASN A 43 -1.85 -1.15 16.64
C ASN A 43 -2.21 0.05 17.55
N SER A 44 -2.21 1.27 17.02
CA SER A 44 -2.43 2.50 17.80
C SER A 44 -3.88 3.02 17.76
N ILE A 45 -4.78 2.43 16.97
CA ILE A 45 -6.15 2.94 16.78
C ILE A 45 -7.15 1.80 16.96
N LYS A 46 -8.22 2.02 17.72
CA LYS A 46 -9.34 1.08 17.89
C LYS A 46 -10.32 1.18 16.72
N THR A 47 -9.89 0.83 15.52
CA THR A 47 -10.67 0.91 14.28
C THR A 47 -10.39 -0.32 13.42
N ALA A 48 -11.40 -0.87 12.75
CA ALA A 48 -11.21 -2.02 11.88
C ALA A 48 -10.36 -1.62 10.66
N ILE A 49 -9.31 -2.37 10.34
CA ILE A 49 -8.43 -2.08 9.20
C ILE A 49 -8.42 -3.28 8.27
N LYS A 50 -8.66 -3.04 6.97
CA LYS A 50 -8.56 -4.04 5.90
C LYS A 50 -7.47 -3.66 4.92
N LEU A 51 -6.64 -4.62 4.54
CA LEU A 51 -5.59 -4.43 3.53
C LEU A 51 -5.99 -5.11 2.21
N GLU A 52 -6.04 -4.33 1.13
CA GLU A 52 -6.31 -4.80 -0.23
C GLU A 52 -5.13 -4.38 -1.13
N PRO A 53 -3.99 -5.09 -1.08
CA PRO A 53 -2.80 -4.72 -1.83
C PRO A 53 -2.89 -5.16 -3.30
N GLU A 54 -2.40 -4.31 -4.20
CA GLU A 54 -2.19 -4.65 -5.61
C GLU A 54 -0.68 -4.71 -5.88
N ILE A 55 -0.17 -5.87 -6.30
CA ILE A 55 1.26 -6.08 -6.56
C ILE A 55 1.48 -6.37 -8.04
N PHE A 56 2.34 -5.56 -8.67
CA PHE A 56 2.67 -5.62 -10.10
C PHE A 56 4.14 -5.95 -10.29
N ASN A 57 4.48 -6.59 -11.41
CA ASN A 57 5.86 -6.72 -11.89
C ASN A 57 6.07 -5.76 -13.08
N GLU A 58 7.20 -5.04 -13.10
CA GLU A 58 7.59 -4.16 -14.22
C GLU A 58 7.65 -4.89 -15.59
N GLN A 59 7.86 -6.20 -15.59
CA GLN A 59 8.00 -7.01 -16.82
C GLN A 59 6.67 -7.53 -17.40
N SER A 60 5.52 -7.15 -16.84
CA SER A 60 4.23 -7.53 -17.43
C SER A 60 3.82 -6.51 -18.49
N PRO A 61 3.64 -6.90 -19.77
CA PRO A 61 3.23 -6.00 -20.85
C PRO A 61 1.79 -5.44 -20.71
N THR A 62 1.08 -5.75 -19.62
CA THR A 62 -0.35 -5.40 -19.46
C THR A 62 -0.62 -4.18 -18.55
N TYR A 63 0.40 -3.49 -18.04
CA TYR A 63 0.18 -2.21 -17.37
C TYR A 63 1.11 -1.15 -17.93
N PRO A 64 0.61 -0.14 -18.69
CA PRO A 64 1.37 1.08 -18.82
C PRO A 64 1.50 1.62 -17.41
N CYS A 65 2.70 1.62 -16.85
CA CYS A 65 3.03 2.54 -15.78
C CYS A 65 2.51 3.92 -16.25
N PRO A 66 1.53 4.56 -15.58
CA PRO A 66 1.33 5.97 -15.84
C PRO A 66 2.69 6.62 -15.57
N PRO A 67 3.25 7.39 -16.51
CA PRO A 67 4.55 8.01 -16.30
C PRO A 67 4.44 8.77 -14.99
N VAL A 68 5.34 8.46 -14.04
CA VAL A 68 5.58 9.33 -12.90
C VAL A 68 6.02 10.65 -13.51
N GLN A 69 5.07 11.55 -13.76
CA GLN A 69 5.37 12.93 -14.05
C GLN A 69 6.01 13.50 -12.80
N GLY A 70 7.34 13.52 -12.77
CA GLY A 70 8.10 14.20 -11.74
C GLY A 70 9.27 13.41 -11.17
N ARG A 71 10.32 13.24 -11.97
CA ARG A 71 11.64 13.81 -11.63
C ARG A 71 12.55 13.72 -12.85
N VAL A 72 12.61 14.80 -13.62
CA VAL A 72 13.77 15.04 -14.49
C VAL A 72 14.93 15.26 -13.52
N VAL A 73 15.79 14.26 -13.35
CA VAL A 73 17.12 14.52 -12.77
C VAL A 73 18.01 14.94 -13.93
N SER A 74 17.93 16.22 -14.26
CA SER A 74 18.87 16.85 -15.19
C SER A 74 20.27 16.63 -14.64
N SER A 75 21.03 15.76 -15.30
CA SER A 75 22.42 15.48 -14.96
C SER A 75 23.24 15.62 -16.24
N GLY A 76 24.07 16.66 -16.30
CA GLY A 76 25.17 16.81 -17.26
C GLY A 76 24.78 17.33 -18.62
#